data_AF-A0A925HDS8-F1
#
_entry.id   AF-A0A925HDS8-F1
#
_cell.length_a   1.000
_cell.length_b   1.000
_cell.length_c   1.000
_cell.angle_alpha   90.00
_cell.angle_beta   90.00
_cell.angle_gamma   90.00
#
_symmetry.space_group_name_H-M   'P 1'
#
loop_
_entity.id
_entity.type
_entity.pdbx_description
1 polymer ?
#
loop_
_entity_poly.entity_id
_entity_poly.type
_entity_poly.pdbx_seq_one_letter_code
_entity_poly.pdbx_strand_id
1 'polypeptide(L)'
;GMLDVYFAVRYLQLRDHVPDSGDDRSTRASLLALREAGSIGEEDGDALREGYALLREMDHRMRLVAGRSTRLPVAEDHPVLRDLARWMGYPSAAALAADLAARTSAVRAAYERITK
;
A
#
# COMPACT_ATOMS: atom_id res chain seq x y z
N GLY A 1 -1.69 -1.80 6.42
CA GLY A 1 -0.25 -1.60 6.13
C GLY A 1 0.22 -2.50 4.99
N MET A 2 1.52 -2.51 4.62
CA MET A 2 1.99 -3.26 3.43
C MET A 2 1.81 -4.78 3.55
N LEU A 3 1.94 -5.34 4.76
CA LEU A 3 1.63 -6.75 5.02
C LEU A 3 0.14 -7.07 4.81
N ASP A 4 -0.77 -6.20 5.25
CA ASP A 4 -2.21 -6.40 5.05
C ASP A 4 -2.54 -6.51 3.55
N VAL A 5 -1.92 -5.69 2.70
CA VAL A 5 -2.08 -5.78 1.24
C VAL A 5 -1.60 -7.14 0.74
N TYR A 6 -0.39 -7.57 1.12
CA TYR A 6 0.16 -8.85 0.68
C TYR A 6 -0.72 -10.01 1.13
N PHE A 7 -1.17 -10.03 2.38
CA PHE A 7 -2.02 -11.08 2.89
C PHE A 7 -3.41 -11.09 2.24
N ALA A 8 -4.04 -9.94 2.02
CA ALA A 8 -5.32 -9.86 1.30
C ALA A 8 -5.19 -10.44 -0.11
N VAL A 9 -4.14 -10.03 -0.86
CA VAL A 9 -3.89 -10.55 -2.21
C VAL A 9 -3.68 -12.07 -2.18
N ARG A 10 -2.82 -12.58 -1.30
CA ARG A 10 -2.55 -14.02 -1.23
C ARG A 10 -3.76 -14.82 -0.77
N TYR A 11 -4.52 -14.29 0.18
CA TYR A 11 -5.78 -14.90 0.62
C TYR A 11 -6.76 -15.04 -0.55
N LEU A 12 -6.99 -13.98 -1.31
CA LEU A 12 -7.92 -14.00 -2.46
C LEU A 12 -7.46 -14.94 -3.56
N GLN A 13 -6.18 -14.94 -3.89
CA GLN A 13 -5.62 -15.87 -4.89
C GLN A 13 -5.84 -17.34 -4.50
N LEU A 14 -5.67 -17.67 -3.22
CA LEU A 14 -5.90 -19.01 -2.70
C LEU A 14 -7.39 -19.36 -2.63
N ARG A 15 -8.24 -18.44 -2.16
CA ARG A 15 -9.69 -18.63 -2.02
C ARG A 15 -10.35 -18.85 -3.38
N ASP A 16 -9.99 -18.02 -4.36
CA ASP A 16 -10.69 -17.93 -5.64
C ASP A 16 -9.88 -18.57 -6.79
N HIS A 17 -8.74 -19.20 -6.47
CA HIS A 17 -7.88 -19.92 -7.42
C HIS A 17 -7.35 -19.02 -8.56
N VAL A 18 -7.12 -17.74 -8.25
CA VAL A 18 -6.57 -16.77 -9.21
C VAL A 18 -5.05 -16.85 -9.19
N PRO A 19 -4.39 -17.26 -10.30
CA PRO A 19 -2.94 -17.39 -10.33
C PRO A 19 -2.24 -16.03 -10.29
N ASP A 20 -0.94 -16.04 -9.96
CA ASP A 20 -0.10 -14.87 -10.24
C ASP A 20 -0.06 -14.62 -11.75
N SER A 21 -0.06 -13.34 -12.15
CA SER A 21 0.13 -12.96 -13.54
C SER A 21 1.52 -13.45 -13.98
N GLY A 22 1.58 -14.43 -14.90
CA GLY A 22 2.77 -15.26 -15.13
C GLY A 22 4.09 -14.47 -15.24
N ASP A 23 4.09 -13.44 -16.10
CA ASP A 23 5.27 -12.61 -16.37
C ASP A 23 5.46 -11.45 -15.36
N ASP A 24 4.37 -10.95 -14.75
CA ASP A 24 4.40 -9.84 -13.80
C ASP A 24 3.85 -10.26 -12.43
N ARG A 25 4.76 -10.61 -11.51
CA ARG A 25 4.42 -10.98 -10.14
C ARG A 25 4.36 -9.80 -9.17
N SER A 26 4.23 -8.57 -9.69
CA SER A 26 4.06 -7.40 -8.83
C SER A 26 2.69 -7.42 -8.17
N THR A 27 2.60 -6.87 -6.96
CA THR A 27 1.32 -6.72 -6.24
C THR A 27 0.30 -5.92 -7.03
N ARG A 28 0.76 -4.97 -7.86
CA ARG A 28 -0.11 -4.21 -8.75
C ARG A 28 -0.75 -5.12 -9.80
N ALA A 29 0.04 -5.99 -10.43
CA ALA A 29 -0.48 -6.95 -11.41
C ALA A 29 -1.40 -7.99 -10.74
N SER A 30 -1.05 -8.50 -9.57
CA SER A 30 -1.93 -9.40 -8.80
C SER A 30 -3.28 -8.74 -8.45
N LEU A 31 -3.27 -7.48 -8.01
CA LEU A 31 -4.52 -6.74 -7.72
C LEU A 31 -5.38 -6.53 -8.97
N LEU A 32 -4.76 -6.28 -10.13
CA LEU A 32 -5.47 -6.18 -11.40
C LEU A 32 -6.10 -7.52 -11.78
N ALA A 33 -5.33 -8.61 -11.73
CA ALA A 33 -5.85 -9.94 -12.04
C ALA A 33 -7.01 -10.35 -11.12
N LEU A 34 -6.93 -10.03 -9.82
CA LEU A 34 -8.00 -10.27 -8.87
C LEU A 34 -9.27 -9.47 -9.19
N ARG A 35 -9.13 -8.22 -9.67
CA ARG A 35 -10.27 -7.42 -10.13
C ARG A 35 -10.90 -7.99 -11.39
N GLU A 36 -10.08 -8.36 -12.37
CA GLU A 36 -10.54 -8.96 -13.63
C GLU A 36 -11.25 -10.30 -13.42
N ALA A 37 -10.80 -11.07 -12.42
CA ALA A 37 -11.44 -12.31 -12.00
C ALA A 37 -12.72 -12.11 -11.15
N GLY A 38 -13.05 -10.86 -10.76
CA GLY A 38 -14.17 -10.56 -9.88
C GLY A 38 -13.97 -10.98 -8.41
N SER A 39 -12.74 -11.33 -8.02
CA SER A 39 -12.39 -11.78 -6.66
C SER A 39 -12.39 -10.67 -5.62
N ILE A 40 -12.29 -9.41 -6.06
CA ILE A 40 -12.30 -8.23 -5.19
C ILE A 40 -13.16 -7.14 -5.82
N GLY A 41 -13.96 -6.46 -4.99
CA GLY A 41 -14.77 -5.31 -5.41
C GLY A 41 -13.92 -4.07 -5.71
N GLU A 42 -14.53 -3.09 -6.36
CA GLU A 42 -13.87 -1.83 -6.72
C GLU A 42 -13.39 -1.08 -5.46
N GLU A 43 -14.26 -0.87 -4.47
CA GLU A 43 -13.90 -0.14 -3.24
C GLU A 43 -12.67 -0.74 -2.53
N ASP A 44 -12.71 -2.05 -2.23
CA ASP A 44 -11.62 -2.72 -1.53
C ASP A 44 -10.35 -2.80 -2.38
N GLY A 45 -10.49 -3.05 -3.69
CA GLY A 45 -9.36 -3.09 -4.60
C GLY A 45 -8.65 -1.74 -4.71
N ASP A 46 -9.38 -0.63 -4.62
CA ASP A 46 -8.79 0.70 -4.75
C ASP A 46 -8.11 1.08 -3.45
N ALA A 47 -8.73 0.77 -2.31
CA ALA A 47 -8.09 0.92 -1.01
C ALA A 47 -6.74 0.18 -0.96
N LEU A 48 -6.68 -1.09 -1.41
CA LEU A 48 -5.44 -1.86 -1.45
C LEU A 48 -4.42 -1.29 -2.46
N ARG A 49 -4.86 -0.99 -3.69
CA ARG A 49 -4.00 -0.46 -4.76
C ARG A 49 -3.36 0.87 -4.36
N GLU A 50 -4.17 1.79 -3.88
CA GLU A 50 -3.76 3.13 -3.53
C GLU A 50 -2.91 3.19 -2.28
N GLY A 51 -3.31 2.44 -1.24
CA GLY A 51 -2.51 2.31 -0.03
C GLY A 51 -1.16 1.65 -0.31
N TYR A 52 -1.13 0.60 -1.14
CA TYR A 52 0.11 -0.03 -1.57
C TYR A 52 1.03 0.94 -2.32
N ALA A 53 0.49 1.70 -3.27
CA ALA A 53 1.27 2.66 -4.06
C ALA A 53 1.95 3.70 -3.14
N LEU A 54 1.20 4.28 -2.20
CA LEU A 54 1.76 5.26 -1.26
C LEU A 54 2.83 4.62 -0.36
N LEU A 55 2.53 3.48 0.25
CA LEU A 55 3.45 2.77 1.16
C LEU A 55 4.74 2.35 0.44
N ARG A 56 4.62 1.88 -0.80
CA ARG A 56 5.76 1.44 -1.62
C ARG A 56 6.65 2.62 -2.00
N GLU A 57 6.04 3.74 -2.38
CA GLU A 57 6.78 4.95 -2.73
C GLU A 57 7.54 5.52 -1.52
N MET A 58 6.88 5.57 -0.36
CA MET A 58 7.53 5.98 0.89
C MET A 58 8.69 5.05 1.25
N ASP A 59 8.49 3.73 1.19
CA ASP A 59 9.53 2.74 1.45
C ASP A 59 10.71 2.88 0.48
N HIS A 60 10.45 3.09 -0.82
CA HIS A 60 11.49 3.31 -1.81
C HIS A 60 12.32 4.56 -1.51
N ARG A 61 11.65 5.69 -1.26
CA ARG A 61 12.34 6.95 -0.95
C ARG A 61 13.12 6.91 0.36
N MET A 62 12.56 6.29 1.40
CA MET A 62 13.28 6.10 2.66
C MET A 62 14.55 5.27 2.51
N ARG A 63 14.55 4.24 1.64
CA ARG A 63 15.77 3.47 1.34
C ARG A 63 16.84 4.35 0.71
N LEU A 64 16.45 5.27 -0.17
CA LEU A 64 17.39 6.21 -0.80
C LEU A 64 17.98 7.21 0.20
N VAL A 65 17.18 7.70 1.16
CA VAL A 65 17.63 8.72 2.14
C VAL A 65 18.40 8.10 3.30
N ALA A 66 17.93 6.96 3.84
CA ALA A 66 18.47 6.37 5.07
C ALA A 66 19.33 5.12 4.84
N GLY A 67 19.55 4.71 3.58
CA GLY A 67 20.36 3.55 3.17
C GLY A 67 19.69 2.20 3.47
N ARG A 68 19.30 1.96 4.72
CA ARG A 68 18.50 0.81 5.16
C ARG A 68 17.61 1.24 6.33
N SER A 69 16.39 1.72 6.07
CA SER A 69 15.42 1.87 7.17
C SER A 69 14.45 0.70 7.19
N THR A 70 14.38 0.04 8.35
CA THR A 70 13.47 -1.06 8.68
C THR A 70 12.14 -0.58 9.26
N ARG A 71 11.93 0.73 9.49
CA ARG A 71 10.66 1.28 10.00
C ARG A 71 10.36 2.67 9.42
N LEU A 72 9.11 2.90 9.04
CA LEU A 72 8.58 4.23 8.69
C LEU A 72 8.74 5.17 9.90
N PRO A 73 9.26 6.41 9.73
CA PRO A 73 9.28 7.38 10.80
C PRO A 73 7.83 7.72 11.19
N VAL A 74 7.49 7.49 12.47
CA VAL A 74 6.12 7.62 13.00
C VAL A 74 5.86 9.03 13.57
N ALA A 75 6.89 9.87 13.73
CA ALA A 75 6.77 11.20 14.31
C ALA A 75 6.56 12.29 13.23
N GLU A 76 5.51 13.10 13.38
CA GLU A 76 5.16 14.21 12.45
C GLU A 76 6.30 15.21 12.22
N ASP A 77 7.14 15.44 13.23
CA ASP A 77 8.29 16.36 13.18
C ASP A 77 9.58 15.75 12.62
N HIS A 78 9.53 14.48 12.17
CA HIS A 78 10.73 13.83 11.67
C HIS A 78 11.23 14.56 10.41
N PRO A 79 12.50 15.02 10.36
CA PRO A 79 13.04 15.79 9.22
C PRO A 79 12.82 15.08 7.87
N VAL A 80 12.94 13.75 7.89
CA VAL A 80 12.68 12.90 6.73
C VAL A 80 11.25 13.01 6.20
N LEU A 81 10.21 13.19 7.03
CA LEU A 81 8.84 13.37 6.53
C LEU A 81 8.65 14.68 5.77
N ARG A 82 9.35 15.76 6.16
CA ARG A 82 9.33 17.03 5.42
C ARG A 82 9.96 16.88 4.04
N ASP A 83 11.11 16.23 3.95
CA ASP A 83 11.77 15.96 2.67
C ASP A 83 10.96 15.02 1.78
N LEU A 84 10.41 13.96 2.38
CA LEU A 84 9.49 13.06 1.69
C LEU A 84 8.29 13.83 1.14
N ALA A 85 7.58 14.61 1.97
CA ALA A 85 6.42 15.38 1.53
C ALA A 85 6.74 16.25 0.31
N ARG A 86 7.85 16.99 0.34
CA ARG A 86 8.31 17.80 -0.79
C ARG A 86 8.57 16.97 -2.05
N TRP A 87 9.25 15.82 -1.93
CA TRP A 87 9.52 14.94 -3.08
C TRP A 87 8.29 14.24 -3.63
N MET A 88 7.34 13.92 -2.74
CA MET A 88 6.09 13.26 -3.08
C MET A 88 5.03 14.25 -3.61
N GLY A 89 5.33 15.56 -3.61
CA GLY A 89 4.42 16.62 -4.09
C GLY A 89 3.34 17.05 -3.08
N TYR A 90 3.51 16.74 -1.80
CA TYR A 90 2.58 17.16 -0.74
C TYR A 90 2.90 18.57 -0.25
N PRO A 91 1.88 19.36 0.12
CA PRO A 91 2.09 20.74 0.58
C PRO A 91 2.76 20.83 1.95
N SER A 92 2.72 19.77 2.76
CA SER A 92 3.37 19.72 4.08
C SER A 92 3.58 18.29 4.56
N ALA A 93 4.46 18.10 5.56
CA ALA A 93 4.63 16.83 6.25
C ALA A 93 3.33 16.35 6.91
N ALA A 94 2.55 17.28 7.47
CA ALA A 94 1.24 16.99 8.05
C ALA A 94 0.24 16.47 6.99
N ALA A 95 0.24 17.03 5.79
CA ALA A 95 -0.61 16.55 4.69
C ALA A 95 -0.22 15.13 4.25
N LEU A 96 1.08 14.83 4.17
CA LEU A 96 1.56 13.48 3.90
C LEU A 96 1.17 12.50 5.01
N ALA A 97 1.36 12.88 6.28
CA ALA A 97 1.02 12.05 7.43
C ALA A 97 -0.49 11.74 7.48
N ALA A 98 -1.33 12.74 7.22
CA ALA A 98 -2.78 12.57 7.16
C ALA A 98 -3.21 11.61 6.04
N ASP A 99 -2.67 11.77 4.84
CA ASP A 99 -2.98 10.87 3.71
C ASP A 99 -2.47 9.44 3.97
N LEU A 100 -1.27 9.29 4.55
CA LEU A 100 -0.74 8.00 4.96
C LEU A 100 -1.64 7.30 5.99
N ALA A 101 -2.09 8.04 7.01
CA ALA A 101 -2.99 7.53 8.03
C ALA A 101 -4.32 7.10 7.43
N ALA A 102 -4.93 7.95 6.58
CA ALA A 102 -6.19 7.67 5.90
C ALA A 102 -6.10 6.41 5.03
N ARG A 103 -5.08 6.31 4.16
CA ARG A 103 -4.90 5.14 3.28
C ARG A 103 -4.55 3.88 4.05
N THR A 104 -3.76 3.98 5.13
CA THR A 104 -3.43 2.80 5.96
C THR A 104 -4.66 2.28 6.69
N SER A 105 -5.54 3.17 7.16
CA SER A 105 -6.84 2.83 7.74
C SER A 105 -7.76 2.16 6.71
N ALA A 106 -7.86 2.72 5.50
CA ALA A 106 -8.64 2.13 4.41
C ALA A 106 -8.14 0.73 4.02
N VAL A 107 -6.82 0.54 3.90
CA VAL A 107 -6.22 -0.78 3.68
C VAL A 107 -6.59 -1.77 4.77
N ARG A 108 -6.56 -1.34 6.05
CA ARG A 108 -6.92 -2.21 7.17
C ARG A 108 -8.40 -2.59 7.12
N ALA A 109 -9.29 -1.64 6.85
CA ALA A 109 -10.72 -1.90 6.70
C ALA A 109 -11.02 -2.87 5.54
N ALA A 110 -10.39 -2.67 4.38
CA ALA A 110 -10.52 -3.56 3.24
C ALA A 110 -10.00 -4.97 3.56
N TYR A 111 -8.82 -5.08 4.18
CA TYR A 111 -8.27 -6.36 4.63
C TYR A 111 -9.27 -7.11 5.53
N GLU A 112 -9.82 -6.43 6.54
CA GLU A 112 -10.78 -7.05 7.46
C GLU A 112 -12.07 -7.48 6.78
N ARG A 113 -12.55 -6.77 5.76
CA ARG A 113 -13.72 -7.19 4.97
C ARG A 113 -13.42 -8.40 4.10
N ILE A 114 -12.22 -8.45 3.51
CA ILE A 114 -11.79 -9.53 2.62
C ILE A 114 -11.59 -10.84 3.38
N THR A 115 -10.99 -10.79 4.58
CA THR A 115 -10.57 -11.99 5.32
C THR A 115 -11.54 -12.43 6.42
N LYS A 116 -12.71 -11.79 6.54
CA LYS A 116 -13.80 -12.25 7.41
C LYS A 116 -14.61 -13.33 6.70
#